data_AF-I3T3N3-F1
#
_entry.id   AF-I3T3N3-F1
#
_cell.length_a   1.000
_cell.length_b   1.000
_cell.length_c   1.000
_cell.angle_alpha   90.00
_cell.angle_beta   90.00
_cell.angle_gamma   90.00
#
_symmetry.space_group_name_H-M   'P 1'
#
loop_
_entity.id
_entity.type
_entity.pdbx_description
1 polymer ?
#
loop_
_entity_poly.entity_id
_entity_poly.type
_entity_poly.pdbx_seq_one_letter_code
_entity_poly.pdbx_strand_id
1 'polypeptide(L)'
;MKISNNLIGILNFLTLILSIPILLTGIWLHKQATSECERFLEKPIIILGVFLLIVSLMGFIGGCCRVTWLLWFYLFFMFLLIVVLFVFTIFAFVVTNKGAGESLSNKGYKEYRLGDYSNWLQKRVNDNGNWNRIKSCLQSGKLCIDFHSQFLNDTADKFYLQHLNALQSGCCKPSNDCGFTYQNPTNWTMPAGGTYTNPDCDTWTNDPKVLCFNCKSCKAGLLDNLKTNWKKVVVVNIIFLIFLIIVYSIGCCAFRNNRRDGWKRY
;
A
#
# COMPACT_ATOMS: atom_id res chain seq x y z
N MET A 1 15.28 24.49 31.15
CA MET A 1 15.39 23.07 30.73
C MET A 1 14.27 22.15 31.28
N LYS A 2 13.05 22.65 31.53
CA LYS A 2 11.84 21.81 31.78
C LYS A 2 11.01 21.58 30.51
N ILE A 3 11.17 22.45 29.51
CA ILE A 3 10.36 22.48 28.27
C ILE A 3 10.60 21.24 27.40
N SER A 4 11.84 20.81 27.18
CA SER A 4 12.14 19.62 26.34
C SER A 4 11.56 18.33 26.91
N ASN A 5 11.64 18.12 28.23
CA ASN A 5 11.08 16.93 28.89
C ASN A 5 9.54 16.94 28.85
N ASN A 6 8.93 18.10 29.11
CA ASN A 6 7.47 18.25 29.02
C ASN A 6 6.99 18.06 27.57
N LEU A 7 7.73 18.56 26.57
CA LEU A 7 7.40 18.41 25.16
C LEU A 7 7.48 16.95 24.71
N ILE A 8 8.49 16.19 25.13
CA ILE A 8 8.58 14.74 24.87
C ILE A 8 7.40 14.00 25.50
N GLY A 9 7.04 14.35 26.75
CA GLY A 9 5.88 13.79 27.42
C GLY A 9 4.58 14.05 26.63
N ILE A 10 4.34 15.29 26.21
CA ILE A 10 3.15 15.67 25.43
C ILE A 10 3.11 14.96 24.08
N LEU A 11 4.23 14.92 23.35
CA LEU A 11 4.30 14.29 22.04
C LEU A 11 4.03 12.78 22.12
N ASN A 12 4.62 12.09 23.11
CA ASN A 12 4.36 10.65 23.32
C ASN A 12 2.95 10.37 23.87
N PHE A 13 2.34 11.33 24.57
CA PHE A 13 0.94 11.22 24.99
C PHE A 13 -0.01 11.32 23.79
N LEU A 14 0.26 12.24 22.86
CA LEU A 14 -0.51 12.36 21.62
C LEU A 14 -0.39 11.10 20.75
N THR A 15 0.81 10.52 20.62
CA THR A 15 1.00 9.26 19.88
C THR A 15 0.29 8.09 20.55
N LEU A 16 0.22 8.08 21.89
CA LEU A 16 -0.54 7.09 22.64
C LEU A 16 -2.04 7.19 22.31
N ILE A 17 -2.61 8.40 22.30
CA ILE A 17 -4.01 8.62 21.90
C ILE A 17 -4.25 8.14 20.47
N LEU A 18 -3.34 8.42 19.53
CA LEU A 18 -3.44 7.99 18.14
C LEU A 18 -3.28 6.46 17.94
N SER A 19 -2.57 5.76 18.83
CA SER A 19 -2.41 4.31 18.74
C SER A 19 -3.70 3.54 19.04
N ILE A 20 -4.58 4.10 19.89
CA ILE A 20 -5.85 3.49 20.30
C ILE A 20 -6.81 3.29 19.11
N PRO A 21 -7.16 4.32 18.30
CA PRO A 21 -8.03 4.12 17.15
C PRO A 21 -7.44 3.17 16.11
N ILE A 22 -6.11 3.11 15.95
CA ILE A 22 -5.43 2.14 15.05
C ILE A 22 -5.62 0.70 15.54
N LEU A 23 -5.54 0.47 16.86
CA LEU A 23 -5.81 -0.84 17.44
C LEU A 23 -7.29 -1.21 17.34
N LEU A 24 -8.19 -0.27 17.62
CA LEU A 24 -9.63 -0.50 17.52
C LEU A 24 -10.05 -0.83 16.09
N THR A 25 -9.49 -0.14 15.08
CA THR A 25 -9.76 -0.45 13.67
C THR A 25 -9.21 -1.81 13.27
N GLY A 26 -8.01 -2.17 13.72
CA GLY A 26 -7.44 -3.51 13.50
C GLY A 26 -8.28 -4.63 14.10
N ILE A 27 -8.72 -4.48 15.36
CA ILE A 27 -9.56 -5.46 16.06
C ILE A 27 -10.97 -5.55 15.44
N TRP A 28 -11.53 -4.41 15.03
CA TRP A 28 -12.81 -4.40 14.32
C TRP A 28 -12.71 -5.14 12.99
N LEU A 29 -11.63 -4.90 12.23
CA LEU A 29 -11.36 -5.62 10.98
C LEU A 29 -11.19 -7.12 11.23
N HIS A 30 -10.56 -7.53 12.35
CA HIS A 30 -10.44 -8.94 12.71
C HIS A 30 -11.78 -9.63 12.92
N LYS A 31 -12.68 -8.94 13.62
CA LYS A 31 -14.01 -9.48 13.97
C LYS A 31 -14.95 -9.51 12.78
N GLN A 32 -14.84 -8.54 11.87
CA GLN A 32 -15.73 -8.38 10.73
C GLN A 32 -15.16 -8.92 9.42
N ALA A 33 -13.92 -9.45 9.40
CA ALA A 33 -13.29 -9.99 8.20
C ALA A 33 -14.10 -11.17 7.64
N THR A 34 -14.91 -10.88 6.65
CA THR A 34 -15.72 -11.87 5.91
C THR A 34 -15.04 -12.32 4.64
N SER A 35 -14.12 -11.49 4.11
CA SER A 35 -13.35 -11.77 2.90
C SER A 35 -11.88 -12.08 3.21
N GLU A 36 -11.26 -12.88 2.34
CA GLU A 36 -9.81 -13.18 2.39
C GLU A 36 -8.94 -11.91 2.36
N CYS A 37 -9.48 -10.82 1.77
CA CYS A 37 -8.78 -9.55 1.66
C CYS A 37 -8.67 -8.81 3.00
N GLU A 38 -9.77 -8.77 3.75
CA GLU A 38 -9.82 -8.15 5.08
C GLU A 38 -8.88 -8.89 6.05
N ARG A 39 -8.88 -10.23 5.98
CA ARG A 39 -8.01 -11.09 6.79
C ARG A 39 -6.51 -10.92 6.49
N PHE A 40 -6.18 -10.54 5.26
CA PHE A 40 -4.80 -10.25 4.86
C PHE A 40 -4.29 -8.91 5.44
N LEU A 41 -5.17 -7.91 5.56
CA LEU A 41 -4.81 -6.55 6.03
C LEU A 41 -4.82 -6.38 7.55
N GLU A 42 -5.58 -7.20 8.26
CA GLU A 42 -5.79 -7.09 9.69
C GLU A 42 -4.51 -7.28 10.54
N LYS A 43 -3.80 -8.40 10.34
CA LYS A 43 -2.60 -8.75 11.11
C LYS A 43 -1.53 -7.64 11.13
N PRO A 44 -1.12 -7.06 9.98
CA PRO A 44 -0.11 -5.99 10.00
C PRO A 44 -0.60 -4.73 10.72
N ILE A 45 -1.89 -4.40 10.67
CA ILE A 45 -2.45 -3.22 11.36
C ILE A 45 -2.38 -3.41 12.88
N ILE A 46 -2.78 -4.59 13.40
CA ILE A 46 -2.75 -4.88 14.84
C ILE A 46 -1.30 -4.84 15.37
N ILE A 47 -0.36 -5.50 14.67
CA ILE A 47 1.06 -5.51 15.07
C ILE A 47 1.62 -4.08 15.15
N LEU A 48 1.29 -3.23 14.17
CA LEU A 48 1.72 -1.84 14.14
C LEU A 48 1.13 -1.04 15.32
N GLY A 49 -0.16 -1.21 15.60
CA GLY A 49 -0.83 -0.54 16.70
C GLY A 49 -0.24 -0.91 18.07
N VAL A 50 0.04 -2.20 18.31
CA VAL A 50 0.63 -2.67 19.58
C VAL A 50 2.03 -2.11 19.75
N PHE A 51 2.84 -2.13 18.69
CA PHE A 51 4.19 -1.56 18.72
C PHE A 51 4.18 -0.07 19.06
N LEU A 52 3.32 0.72 18.42
CA LEU A 52 3.20 2.16 18.68
C LEU A 52 2.76 2.46 20.11
N LEU A 53 1.85 1.66 20.67
CA LEU A 53 1.38 1.81 22.05
C LEU A 53 2.53 1.59 23.04
N ILE A 54 3.32 0.52 22.86
CA ILE A 54 4.45 0.18 23.72
C ILE A 54 5.53 1.28 23.70
N VAL A 55 5.90 1.77 22.51
CA VAL A 55 6.92 2.83 22.36
C VAL A 55 6.43 4.15 22.97
N SER A 56 5.15 4.49 22.78
CA SER A 56 4.56 5.71 23.33
C SER A 56 4.51 5.71 24.86
N LEU A 57 4.17 4.57 25.48
CA LEU A 57 4.18 4.42 26.95
C LEU A 57 5.58 4.61 27.53
N MET A 58 6.60 4.00 26.93
CA MET A 58 7.99 4.18 27.39
C MET A 58 8.46 5.63 27.26
N GLY A 59 8.11 6.31 26.16
CA GLY A 59 8.44 7.72 25.95
C GLY A 59 7.73 8.65 26.94
N PHE A 60 6.46 8.38 27.25
CA PHE A 60 5.69 9.15 28.23
C PHE A 60 6.26 9.01 29.65
N ILE A 61 6.47 7.77 30.11
CA ILE A 61 7.00 7.49 31.46
C ILE A 61 8.44 8.02 31.58
N GLY A 62 9.28 7.81 30.57
CA GLY A 62 10.66 8.31 30.54
C GLY A 62 10.75 9.84 30.59
N GLY A 63 9.85 10.54 29.90
CA GLY A 63 9.76 12.00 29.91
C GLY A 63 9.22 12.58 31.22
N CYS A 64 8.13 12.01 31.75
CA CYS A 64 7.43 12.50 32.94
C CYS A 64 8.22 12.26 34.23
N CYS A 65 8.79 11.06 34.39
CA CYS A 65 9.47 10.65 35.63
C CYS A 65 10.98 10.90 35.60
N ARG A 66 11.53 11.47 34.51
CA ARG A 66 12.97 11.73 34.29
C ARG A 66 13.88 10.51 34.51
N VAL A 67 13.35 9.31 34.27
CA VAL A 67 14.12 8.06 34.43
C VAL A 67 15.08 7.92 33.24
N THR A 68 16.35 8.19 33.48
CA THR A 68 17.41 8.21 32.45
C THR A 68 17.54 6.90 31.69
N TRP A 69 17.34 5.76 32.37
CA TRP A 69 17.40 4.44 31.74
C TRP A 69 16.25 4.20 30.75
N LEU A 70 15.01 4.57 31.11
CA LEU A 70 13.86 4.49 30.20
C LEU A 70 14.00 5.44 29.01
N LEU A 71 14.54 6.64 29.23
CA LEU A 71 14.80 7.59 28.15
C LEU A 71 15.88 7.10 27.18
N TRP A 72 16.88 6.36 27.67
CA TRP A 72 17.90 5.73 26.83
C TRP A 72 17.30 4.62 25.95
N PHE A 73 16.48 3.73 26.52
CA PHE A 73 15.76 2.70 25.77
C PHE A 73 14.83 3.31 24.72
N TYR A 74 14.10 4.37 25.09
CA TYR A 74 13.26 5.12 24.16
C TYR A 74 14.07 5.65 22.96
N LEU A 75 15.22 6.29 23.22
CA LEU A 75 16.09 6.80 22.15
C LEU A 75 16.67 5.68 21.28
N PHE A 76 17.04 4.54 21.87
CA PHE A 76 17.52 3.38 21.13
C PHE A 76 16.46 2.84 20.16
N PHE A 77 15.23 2.63 20.62
CA PHE A 77 14.14 2.16 19.75
C PHE A 77 13.71 3.20 18.72
N MET A 78 13.72 4.49 19.07
CA MET A 78 13.48 5.56 18.11
C MET A 78 14.53 5.60 16.99
N PHE A 79 15.80 5.41 17.34
CA PHE A 79 16.87 5.33 16.35
C PHE A 79 16.68 4.13 15.41
N LEU A 80 16.38 2.94 15.96
CA LEU A 80 16.10 1.76 15.14
C LEU A 80 14.89 1.97 14.21
N LEU A 81 13.82 2.61 14.70
CA LEU A 81 12.66 2.93 13.89
C LEU A 81 13.01 3.85 12.72
N ILE A 82 13.81 4.91 12.96
CA ILE A 82 14.28 5.81 11.90
C ILE A 82 15.08 5.04 10.83
N VAL A 83 16.03 4.19 11.26
CA VAL A 83 16.84 3.38 10.32
C VAL A 83 15.97 2.45 9.49
N VAL A 84 15.03 1.73 10.12
CA VAL A 84 14.11 0.81 9.43
C VAL A 84 13.25 1.55 8.41
N LEU A 85 12.66 2.69 8.79
CA LEU A 85 11.82 3.48 7.90
C LEU A 85 12.62 4.10 6.74
N PHE A 86 13.87 4.49 6.99
CA PHE A 86 14.76 5.00 5.95
C PHE A 86 15.11 3.90 4.93
N VAL A 87 15.53 2.71 5.40
CA VAL A 87 15.81 1.55 4.53
C VAL A 87 14.56 1.14 3.74
N PHE A 88 13.40 1.09 4.40
CA PHE A 88 12.12 0.80 3.74
C PHE A 88 11.80 1.82 2.65
N THR A 89 12.06 3.11 2.89
CA THR A 89 11.83 4.18 1.90
C THR A 89 12.67 3.95 0.64
N ILE A 90 13.97 3.68 0.80
CA ILE A 90 14.87 3.39 -0.32
C ILE A 90 14.39 2.16 -1.08
N PHE A 91 14.09 1.08 -0.36
CA PHE A 91 13.60 -0.15 -0.95
C PHE A 91 12.30 0.07 -1.75
N ALA A 92 11.32 0.74 -1.15
CA ALA A 92 10.05 1.05 -1.78
C ALA A 92 10.27 1.90 -3.05
N PHE A 93 11.15 2.89 -3.01
CA PHE A 93 11.49 3.70 -4.19
C PHE A 93 12.12 2.85 -5.31
N VAL A 94 13.12 2.02 -4.99
CA VAL A 94 13.81 1.16 -5.98
C VAL A 94 12.82 0.20 -6.65
N VAL A 95 11.97 -0.45 -5.87
CA VAL A 95 11.01 -1.46 -6.35
C VAL A 95 9.89 -0.81 -7.18
N THR A 96 9.50 0.41 -6.86
CA THR A 96 8.40 1.15 -7.51
C THR A 96 8.87 2.10 -8.62
N ASN A 97 10.18 2.23 -8.87
CA ASN A 97 10.67 3.13 -9.91
C ASN A 97 10.29 2.63 -11.32
N LYS A 98 10.46 1.32 -11.58
CA LYS A 98 10.12 0.67 -12.86
C LYS A 98 8.61 0.45 -13.04
N GLY A 99 8.17 0.33 -14.28
CA GLY A 99 6.78 0.09 -14.69
C GLY A 99 6.07 1.38 -15.08
N ALA A 100 5.49 1.41 -16.27
CA ALA A 100 4.57 2.47 -16.68
C ALA A 100 3.55 1.84 -17.63
N GLY A 101 2.28 2.19 -17.47
CA GLY A 101 1.29 1.82 -18.47
C GLY A 101 1.65 2.46 -19.83
N GLU A 102 1.53 1.68 -20.88
CA GLU A 102 1.71 2.12 -22.27
C GLU A 102 0.49 2.92 -22.70
N SER A 103 0.70 4.14 -23.20
CA SER A 103 -0.35 4.95 -23.77
C SER A 103 -0.68 4.47 -25.17
N LEU A 104 -1.97 4.29 -25.46
CA LEU A 104 -2.43 3.93 -26.79
C LEU A 104 -2.98 5.16 -27.52
N SER A 105 -2.70 5.25 -28.82
CA SER A 105 -3.27 6.29 -29.67
C SER A 105 -4.80 6.23 -29.66
N ASN A 106 -5.45 7.38 -29.48
CA ASN A 106 -6.91 7.53 -29.43
C ASN A 106 -7.62 6.76 -28.32
N LYS A 107 -6.93 6.43 -27.21
CA LYS A 107 -7.54 5.84 -26.00
C LYS A 107 -7.27 6.70 -24.77
N GLY A 108 -8.27 6.87 -23.90
CA GLY A 108 -8.17 7.58 -22.61
C GLY A 108 -7.55 6.74 -21.48
N TYR A 109 -7.24 5.48 -21.74
CA TYR A 109 -6.65 4.55 -20.79
C TYR A 109 -5.32 3.97 -21.29
N LYS A 110 -4.59 3.33 -20.36
CA LYS A 110 -3.28 2.72 -20.62
C LYS A 110 -3.37 1.19 -20.63
N GLU A 111 -2.47 0.57 -21.36
CA GLU A 111 -2.22 -0.87 -21.36
C GLU A 111 -1.09 -1.20 -20.39
N TYR A 112 -1.14 -2.32 -19.68
CA TYR A 112 -0.16 -2.65 -18.65
C TYR A 112 0.46 -4.01 -18.91
N ARG A 113 1.78 -4.05 -19.15
CA ARG A 113 2.50 -5.31 -19.35
C ARG A 113 3.27 -5.70 -18.10
N LEU A 114 3.20 -6.97 -17.74
CA LEU A 114 3.83 -7.47 -16.51
C LEU A 114 5.36 -7.32 -16.52
N GLY A 115 5.97 -7.41 -17.71
CA GLY A 115 7.42 -7.29 -17.92
C GLY A 115 8.00 -5.91 -17.57
N ASP A 116 7.19 -4.86 -17.53
CA ASP A 116 7.67 -3.49 -17.30
C ASP A 116 8.00 -3.22 -15.82
N TYR A 117 7.52 -4.07 -14.91
CA TYR A 117 7.68 -3.93 -13.47
C TYR A 117 8.95 -4.58 -12.94
N SER A 118 9.38 -4.20 -11.73
CA SER A 118 10.58 -4.80 -11.12
C SER A 118 10.43 -6.31 -10.88
N ASN A 119 11.51 -7.06 -11.05
CA ASN A 119 11.53 -8.52 -10.84
C ASN A 119 11.01 -8.92 -9.46
N TRP A 120 11.24 -8.07 -8.43
CA TRP A 120 10.72 -8.31 -7.09
C TRP A 120 9.18 -8.30 -7.06
N LEU A 121 8.53 -7.35 -7.74
CA LEU A 121 7.07 -7.28 -7.82
C LEU A 121 6.50 -8.41 -8.67
N GLN A 122 7.13 -8.70 -9.81
CA GLN A 122 6.71 -9.80 -10.68
C GLN A 122 6.71 -11.14 -9.92
N LYS A 123 7.72 -11.41 -9.09
CA LYS A 123 7.81 -12.64 -8.29
C LYS A 123 6.64 -12.81 -7.31
N ARG A 124 6.06 -11.71 -6.81
CA ARG A 124 4.91 -11.76 -5.89
C ARG A 124 3.61 -12.21 -6.58
N VAL A 125 3.41 -11.82 -7.84
CA VAL A 125 2.21 -12.15 -8.62
C VAL A 125 2.37 -13.39 -9.51
N ASN A 126 3.60 -13.85 -9.74
CA ASN A 126 3.88 -15.09 -10.45
C ASN A 126 3.76 -16.34 -9.57
N ASP A 127 3.82 -16.18 -8.24
CA ASP A 127 3.54 -17.27 -7.32
C ASP A 127 2.04 -17.61 -7.31
N ASN A 128 1.68 -18.82 -7.75
CA ASN A 128 0.29 -19.23 -7.91
C ASN A 128 -0.50 -19.23 -6.60
N GLY A 129 0.13 -19.61 -5.48
CA GLY A 129 -0.53 -19.62 -4.17
C GLY A 129 -0.90 -18.21 -3.71
N ASN A 130 0.04 -17.28 -3.83
CA ASN A 130 -0.19 -15.87 -3.52
C ASN A 130 -1.19 -15.23 -4.48
N TRP A 131 -1.07 -15.49 -5.78
CA TRP A 131 -1.98 -14.96 -6.78
C TRP A 131 -3.42 -15.42 -6.55
N ASN A 132 -3.65 -16.68 -6.20
CA ASN A 132 -5.01 -17.18 -5.96
C ASN A 132 -5.72 -16.43 -4.82
N ARG A 133 -5.00 -16.05 -3.75
CA ARG A 133 -5.55 -15.24 -2.65
C ARG A 133 -5.84 -13.79 -3.07
N ILE A 134 -4.94 -13.22 -3.86
CA ILE A 134 -5.11 -11.86 -4.39
C ILE A 134 -6.29 -11.82 -5.37
N LYS A 135 -6.35 -12.81 -6.26
CA LYS A 135 -7.40 -12.99 -7.25
C LYS A 135 -8.77 -13.11 -6.60
N SER A 136 -8.90 -13.94 -5.56
CA SER A 136 -10.16 -14.06 -4.83
C SER A 136 -10.58 -12.72 -4.22
N CYS A 137 -9.63 -11.94 -3.67
CA CYS A 137 -9.92 -10.57 -3.24
C CYS A 137 -10.42 -9.68 -4.39
N LEU A 138 -9.76 -9.70 -5.56
CA LEU A 138 -10.14 -8.89 -6.71
C LEU A 138 -11.54 -9.26 -7.26
N GLN A 139 -11.88 -10.55 -7.27
CA GLN A 139 -13.19 -11.04 -7.66
C GLN A 139 -14.28 -10.63 -6.67
N SER A 140 -14.01 -10.71 -5.37
CA SER A 140 -14.96 -10.30 -4.31
C SER A 140 -15.13 -8.78 -4.23
N GLY A 141 -14.12 -8.00 -4.62
CA GLY A 141 -14.08 -6.55 -4.48
C GLY A 141 -15.04 -5.76 -5.37
N LYS A 142 -15.95 -6.43 -6.10
CA LYS A 142 -16.94 -5.85 -7.04
C LYS A 142 -16.37 -4.92 -8.12
N LEU A 143 -15.05 -4.80 -8.23
CA LEU A 143 -14.36 -3.92 -9.18
C LEU A 143 -14.92 -4.01 -10.60
N CYS A 144 -15.02 -5.22 -11.15
CA CYS A 144 -15.51 -5.40 -12.52
C CYS A 144 -17.04 -5.32 -12.64
N ILE A 145 -17.78 -5.52 -11.53
CA ILE A 145 -19.23 -5.32 -11.47
C ILE A 145 -19.55 -3.82 -11.53
N ASP A 146 -18.84 -3.02 -10.73
CA ASP A 146 -18.96 -1.57 -10.71
C ASP A 146 -18.46 -0.96 -12.03
N PHE A 147 -17.37 -1.49 -12.59
CA PHE A 147 -16.91 -1.13 -13.94
C PHE A 147 -17.97 -1.40 -15.01
N HIS A 148 -18.61 -2.58 -14.97
CA HIS A 148 -19.65 -2.92 -15.93
C HIS A 148 -20.85 -1.97 -15.82
N SER A 149 -21.34 -1.71 -14.60
CA SER A 149 -22.49 -0.82 -14.39
C SER A 149 -22.18 0.64 -14.75
N GLN A 150 -20.96 1.10 -14.46
CA GLN A 150 -20.51 2.47 -14.76
C GLN A 150 -20.48 2.75 -16.26
N PHE A 151 -20.07 1.78 -17.08
CA PHE A 151 -19.85 1.97 -18.52
C PHE A 151 -20.89 1.25 -19.39
N LEU A 152 -21.96 0.69 -18.81
CA LEU A 152 -22.94 -0.14 -19.52
C LEU A 152 -23.56 0.53 -20.75
N ASN A 153 -23.83 1.84 -20.64
CA ASN A 153 -24.50 2.63 -21.67
C ASN A 153 -23.51 3.33 -22.63
N ASP A 154 -22.21 3.07 -22.51
CA ASP A 154 -21.21 3.69 -23.37
C ASP A 154 -21.10 2.95 -24.70
N THR A 155 -21.18 3.72 -25.79
CA THR A 155 -20.79 3.27 -27.13
C THR A 155 -19.28 3.02 -27.18
N ALA A 156 -18.82 2.23 -28.16
CA ALA A 156 -17.40 1.89 -28.29
C ALA A 156 -16.49 3.13 -28.31
N ASP A 157 -16.83 4.15 -29.12
CA ASP A 157 -16.03 5.38 -29.23
C ASP A 157 -15.97 6.15 -27.91
N LYS A 158 -17.10 6.22 -27.20
CA LYS A 158 -17.17 6.87 -25.88
C LYS A 158 -16.35 6.10 -24.85
N PHE A 159 -16.49 4.78 -24.82
CA PHE A 159 -15.75 3.89 -23.92
C PHE A 159 -14.24 4.02 -24.12
N TYR A 160 -13.78 4.13 -25.37
CA TYR A 160 -12.37 4.30 -25.70
C TYR A 160 -11.75 5.59 -25.16
N LEU A 161 -12.55 6.64 -24.96
CA LEU A 161 -12.09 7.90 -24.38
C LEU A 161 -12.15 7.91 -22.84
N GLN A 162 -12.69 6.86 -22.21
CA GLN A 162 -12.78 6.78 -20.75
C GLN A 162 -11.42 6.61 -20.08
N HIS A 163 -11.27 7.23 -18.92
CA HIS A 163 -10.07 7.14 -18.09
C HIS A 163 -10.20 5.96 -17.13
N LEU A 164 -9.72 4.80 -17.59
CA LEU A 164 -9.73 3.58 -16.78
C LEU A 164 -8.53 3.54 -15.84
N ASN A 165 -8.77 3.15 -14.59
CA ASN A 165 -7.68 2.85 -13.67
C ASN A 165 -6.96 1.54 -14.09
N ALA A 166 -5.79 1.29 -13.52
CA ALA A 166 -4.96 0.16 -13.93
C ALA A 166 -5.62 -1.21 -13.74
N LEU A 167 -6.41 -1.37 -12.67
CA LEU A 167 -7.13 -2.60 -12.38
C LEU A 167 -8.33 -2.80 -13.33
N GLN A 168 -9.08 -1.74 -13.64
CA GLN A 168 -10.17 -1.77 -14.62
C GLN A 168 -9.64 -2.16 -16.00
N SER A 169 -8.57 -1.49 -16.46
CA SER A 169 -7.96 -1.74 -17.77
C SER A 169 -7.30 -3.14 -17.86
N GLY A 170 -6.70 -3.61 -16.77
CA GLY A 170 -5.97 -4.89 -16.75
C GLY A 170 -6.81 -6.13 -16.46
N CYS A 171 -7.88 -6.00 -15.66
CA CYS A 171 -8.67 -7.15 -15.18
C CYS A 171 -10.07 -7.25 -15.79
N CYS A 172 -10.69 -6.13 -16.14
CA CYS A 172 -12.12 -6.08 -16.51
C CYS A 172 -12.38 -5.95 -18.02
N LYS A 173 -11.34 -5.73 -18.83
CA LYS A 173 -11.39 -5.72 -20.30
C LYS A 173 -10.26 -6.60 -20.88
N PRO A 174 -10.39 -7.10 -22.11
CA PRO A 174 -9.29 -7.78 -22.80
C PRO A 174 -8.19 -6.79 -23.19
N SER A 175 -7.03 -7.33 -23.57
CA SER A 175 -5.95 -6.53 -24.13
C SER A 175 -6.30 -6.00 -25.52
N ASN A 176 -5.83 -4.80 -25.86
CA ASN A 176 -6.01 -4.24 -27.19
C ASN A 176 -5.27 -5.03 -28.27
N ASP A 177 -4.18 -5.72 -27.90
CA ASP A 177 -3.39 -6.58 -28.81
C ASP A 177 -4.22 -7.76 -29.36
N CYS A 178 -5.35 -8.09 -28.73
CA CYS A 178 -6.23 -9.19 -29.14
C CYS A 178 -7.14 -8.84 -30.33
N GLY A 179 -7.35 -7.55 -30.62
CA GLY A 179 -8.23 -7.13 -31.70
C GLY A 179 -9.70 -7.52 -31.53
N PHE A 180 -10.17 -7.71 -30.28
CA PHE A 180 -11.57 -8.05 -30.00
C PHE A 180 -12.48 -6.84 -30.23
N THR A 181 -13.70 -7.11 -30.70
CA THR A 181 -14.68 -6.05 -30.98
C THR A 181 -15.52 -5.78 -29.73
N TYR A 182 -15.58 -4.52 -29.31
CA TYR A 182 -16.40 -4.08 -28.19
C TYR A 182 -17.89 -4.38 -28.42
N GLN A 183 -18.54 -5.03 -27.46
CA GLN A 183 -20.01 -5.07 -27.39
C GLN A 183 -20.49 -4.31 -26.15
N ASN A 184 -19.97 -4.70 -24.98
CA ASN A 184 -20.23 -4.10 -23.67
C ASN A 184 -18.91 -4.02 -22.88
N PRO A 185 -18.84 -3.29 -21.74
CA PRO A 185 -17.58 -3.09 -21.02
C PRO A 185 -16.81 -4.37 -20.70
N THR A 186 -17.53 -5.43 -20.32
CA THR A 186 -16.99 -6.73 -19.96
C THR A 186 -17.29 -7.84 -20.97
N ASN A 187 -17.89 -7.52 -22.12
CA ASN A 187 -18.27 -8.50 -23.14
C ASN A 187 -17.76 -8.07 -24.52
N TRP A 188 -16.95 -8.92 -25.13
CA TRP A 188 -16.23 -8.63 -26.36
C TRP A 188 -16.35 -9.79 -27.35
N THR A 189 -16.51 -9.48 -28.64
CA THR A 189 -16.56 -10.46 -29.71
C THR A 189 -15.15 -10.88 -30.10
N MET A 190 -14.88 -12.18 -30.07
CA MET A 190 -13.60 -12.76 -30.48
C MET A 190 -13.58 -13.00 -32.01
N PRO A 191 -12.50 -12.65 -32.72
CA PRO A 191 -12.37 -12.95 -34.14
C PRO A 191 -12.21 -14.46 -34.38
N ALA A 192 -12.84 -14.96 -35.45
CA ALA A 192 -12.77 -16.37 -35.80
C ALA A 192 -11.35 -16.74 -36.30
N GLY A 193 -10.74 -17.77 -35.71
CA GLY A 193 -9.42 -18.28 -36.14
C GLY A 193 -8.22 -17.40 -35.77
N GLY A 194 -8.36 -16.51 -34.77
CA GLY A 194 -7.26 -15.65 -34.33
C GLY A 194 -6.10 -16.45 -33.73
N THR A 195 -4.89 -16.18 -34.22
CA THR A 195 -3.64 -16.58 -33.56
C THR A 195 -3.07 -15.35 -32.87
N TYR A 196 -2.90 -15.41 -31.55
CA TYR A 196 -2.49 -14.26 -30.75
C TYR A 196 -1.04 -14.41 -30.29
N THR A 197 -0.28 -13.32 -30.39
CA THR A 197 1.07 -13.23 -29.79
C THR A 197 0.99 -12.93 -28.30
N ASN A 198 -0.07 -12.27 -27.86
CA ASN A 198 -0.33 -11.97 -26.47
C ASN A 198 -1.12 -13.12 -25.82
N PRO A 199 -0.55 -13.84 -24.82
CA PRO A 199 -1.21 -14.99 -24.18
C PRO A 199 -2.45 -14.60 -23.36
N ASP A 200 -2.65 -13.31 -23.07
CA ASP A 200 -3.84 -12.85 -22.36
C ASP A 200 -5.09 -12.97 -23.23
N CYS A 201 -4.95 -12.98 -24.56
CA CYS A 201 -6.07 -13.15 -25.49
C CYS A 201 -6.72 -14.53 -25.38
N ASP A 202 -5.91 -15.58 -25.21
CA ASP A 202 -6.40 -16.95 -24.99
C ASP A 202 -6.96 -17.14 -23.57
N THR A 203 -6.52 -16.30 -22.63
CA THR A 203 -6.91 -16.38 -21.22
C THR A 203 -8.20 -15.61 -20.92
N TRP A 204 -8.55 -14.63 -21.75
CA TRP A 204 -9.75 -13.81 -21.59
C TRP A 204 -11.03 -14.64 -21.74
N THR A 205 -12.06 -14.28 -20.97
CA THR A 205 -13.42 -14.82 -21.10
C THR A 205 -14.45 -13.75 -20.77
N ASN A 206 -15.63 -13.84 -21.39
CA ASN A 206 -16.78 -12.98 -21.08
C ASN A 206 -17.57 -13.47 -19.86
N ASP A 207 -17.13 -14.54 -19.17
CA ASP A 207 -17.72 -14.96 -17.90
C ASP A 207 -17.44 -13.90 -16.81
N PRO A 208 -18.48 -13.26 -16.23
CA PRO A 208 -18.31 -12.22 -15.21
C PRO A 208 -17.58 -12.70 -13.96
N LYS A 209 -17.52 -14.01 -13.70
CA LYS A 209 -16.78 -14.58 -12.56
C LYS A 209 -15.28 -14.69 -12.85
N VAL A 210 -14.84 -14.73 -14.10
CA VAL A 210 -13.45 -15.05 -14.47
C VAL A 210 -12.76 -13.90 -15.18
N LEU A 211 -13.39 -13.26 -16.17
CA LEU A 211 -12.86 -12.12 -16.94
C LEU A 211 -11.36 -12.27 -17.26
N CYS A 212 -10.55 -11.22 -17.09
CA CYS A 212 -9.09 -11.28 -17.23
C CYS A 212 -8.37 -11.53 -15.90
N PHE A 213 -9.03 -12.05 -14.85
CA PHE A 213 -8.39 -12.25 -13.54
C PHE A 213 -7.23 -13.26 -13.55
N ASN A 214 -7.04 -14.02 -14.63
CA ASN A 214 -5.89 -14.91 -14.83
C ASN A 214 -4.82 -14.31 -15.75
N CYS A 215 -5.08 -13.17 -16.39
CA CYS A 215 -4.19 -12.54 -17.36
C CYS A 215 -2.96 -11.92 -16.70
N LYS A 216 -1.86 -11.83 -17.46
CA LYS A 216 -0.69 -11.04 -17.10
C LYS A 216 -1.02 -9.55 -17.01
N SER A 217 -1.94 -9.06 -17.83
CA SER A 217 -2.43 -7.67 -17.81
C SER A 217 -3.12 -7.33 -16.49
N CYS A 218 -3.87 -8.26 -15.88
CA CYS A 218 -4.48 -8.04 -14.57
C CYS A 218 -3.45 -8.02 -13.45
N LYS A 219 -2.46 -8.94 -13.50
CA LYS A 219 -1.30 -8.90 -12.60
C LYS A 219 -0.55 -7.58 -12.71
N ALA A 220 -0.31 -7.10 -13.93
CA ALA A 220 0.34 -5.82 -14.19
C ALA A 220 -0.48 -4.64 -13.68
N GLY A 221 -1.80 -4.63 -13.91
CA GLY A 221 -2.72 -3.61 -13.40
C GLY A 221 -2.73 -3.54 -11.87
N LEU A 222 -2.66 -4.68 -11.19
CA LEU A 222 -2.47 -4.71 -9.74
C LEU A 222 -1.13 -4.12 -9.31
N LEU A 223 -0.04 -4.47 -10.00
CA LEU A 223 1.29 -3.94 -9.68
C LEU A 223 1.36 -2.42 -9.89
N ASP A 224 0.69 -1.87 -10.89
CA ASP A 224 0.61 -0.42 -11.11
C ASP A 224 -0.20 0.28 -10.01
N ASN A 225 -1.35 -0.30 -9.65
CA ASN A 225 -2.16 0.21 -8.55
C ASN A 225 -1.38 0.18 -7.23
N LEU A 226 -0.67 -0.92 -6.95
CA LEU A 226 0.19 -1.07 -5.78
C LEU A 226 1.33 -0.06 -5.80
N LYS A 227 2.00 0.12 -6.94
CA LYS A 227 3.06 1.11 -7.14
C LYS A 227 2.56 2.52 -6.84
N THR A 228 1.40 2.89 -7.37
CA THR A 228 0.79 4.22 -7.16
C THR A 228 0.48 4.44 -5.68
N ASN A 229 -0.05 3.43 -5.00
CA ASN A 229 -0.32 3.51 -3.57
C ASN A 229 0.97 3.54 -2.73
N TRP A 230 1.99 2.76 -3.10
CA TRP A 230 3.29 2.77 -2.41
C TRP A 230 4.00 4.11 -2.55
N LYS A 231 3.89 4.79 -3.70
CA LYS A 231 4.40 6.16 -3.84
C LYS A 231 3.75 7.13 -2.86
N LYS A 232 2.42 7.04 -2.66
CA LYS A 232 1.72 7.84 -1.64
C LYS A 232 2.23 7.52 -0.23
N VAL A 233 2.38 6.23 0.09
CA VAL A 233 2.94 5.77 1.38
C VAL A 233 4.35 6.31 1.59
N VAL A 234 5.20 6.27 0.57
CA VAL A 234 6.57 6.83 0.61
C VAL A 234 6.55 8.33 0.93
N VAL A 235 5.68 9.11 0.29
CA VAL A 235 5.55 10.55 0.56
C VAL A 235 5.16 10.80 2.03
N VAL A 236 4.15 10.08 2.54
CA VAL A 236 3.74 10.17 3.94
C VAL A 236 4.89 9.73 4.87
N ASN A 237 5.62 8.67 4.52
CA ASN A 237 6.74 8.18 5.32
C ASN A 237 7.91 9.16 5.39
N ILE A 238 8.18 9.93 4.32
CA ILE A 238 9.20 10.99 4.32
C ILE A 238 8.82 12.09 5.32
N ILE A 239 7.57 12.54 5.30
CA ILE A 239 7.07 13.54 6.26
C ILE A 239 7.21 13.01 7.69
N PHE A 240 6.85 11.75 7.91
CA PHE A 240 6.97 11.10 9.21
C PHE A 240 8.43 10.96 9.68
N LEU A 241 9.36 10.61 8.78
CA LEU A 241 10.79 10.56 9.06
C LEU A 241 11.34 11.91 9.52
N ILE A 242 10.97 13.00 8.84
CA ILE A 242 11.38 14.36 9.24
C ILE A 242 10.89 14.66 10.67
N PHE A 243 9.62 14.36 10.94
CA PHE A 243 9.05 14.53 12.27
C PHE A 243 9.80 13.70 13.33
N LEU A 244 10.07 12.42 13.06
CA LEU A 244 10.81 11.55 13.98
C LEU A 244 12.22 12.06 14.27
N ILE A 245 12.92 12.61 13.27
CA ILE A 245 14.27 13.18 13.46
C ILE A 245 14.22 14.39 14.41
N ILE A 246 13.19 15.25 14.28
CA ILE A 246 12.99 16.40 15.19
C ILE A 246 12.75 15.90 16.62
N VAL A 247 11.83 14.93 16.79
CA VAL A 247 11.51 14.35 18.11
C VAL A 247 12.75 13.67 18.72
N TYR A 248 13.50 12.92 17.93
CA TYR A 248 14.74 12.27 18.36
C TYR A 248 15.80 13.28 18.81
N SER A 249 15.95 14.39 18.08
CA SER A 249 16.87 15.47 18.44
C SER A 249 16.49 16.12 19.79
N ILE A 250 15.19 16.38 20.01
CA ILE A 250 14.68 16.89 21.29
C ILE A 250 14.89 15.86 22.41
N GLY A 251 14.66 14.59 22.12
CA GLY A 251 14.91 13.45 23.02
C GLY A 251 16.37 13.38 23.48
N CYS A 252 17.31 13.53 22.54
CA CYS A 252 18.74 13.57 22.84
C CYS A 252 19.11 14.77 23.72
N CYS A 253 18.53 15.95 23.46
CA CYS A 253 18.70 17.14 24.30
C CYS A 253 18.18 16.91 25.74
N ALA A 254 17.01 16.29 25.88
CA ALA A 254 16.44 15.93 27.18
C ALA A 254 17.32 14.91 27.93
N PHE A 255 17.82 13.89 27.24
CA PHE A 255 18.70 12.88 27.82
C PHE A 255 20.02 13.47 28.31
N ARG A 256 20.66 14.31 27.48
CA ARG A 256 21.89 15.03 27.86
C ARG A 256 21.65 15.93 29.08
N ASN A 257 20.51 16.61 29.15
CA ASN A 257 20.18 17.44 30.29
C ASN A 257 20.01 16.62 31.58
N ASN A 258 19.23 15.53 31.53
CA ASN A 258 19.01 14.68 32.72
C ASN A 258 20.33 14.08 33.25
N ARG A 259 21.27 13.72 32.36
CA ARG A 259 22.61 13.26 32.79
C ARG A 259 23.44 14.36 33.45
N ARG A 260 23.37 15.60 32.94
CA ARG A 260 24.09 16.76 33.52
C ARG A 260 23.52 17.15 34.90
N ASP A 261 22.21 17.12 35.06
CA ASP A 261 21.55 17.41 36.35
C ASP A 261 21.84 16.31 37.39
N GLY A 262 21.97 15.05 36.96
CA GLY A 262 22.40 13.94 37.81
C GLY A 262 23.84 14.10 38.34
N TRP A 263 24.76 14.62 37.52
CA TRP A 263 26.14 14.89 37.93
C TRP A 263 26.30 16.06 38.90
N LYS A 264 25.41 17.06 38.88
CA LYS A 264 25.44 18.19 39.84
C LYS A 264 24.91 17.83 41.23
N ARG A 265 24.33 16.64 41.39
CA ARG A 265 23.71 16.16 42.64
C ARG A 265 24.65 15.29 43.49
N TYR A 266 25.84 14.99 42.98
CA TYR A 266 26.96 14.36 43.65
C TYR A 266 28.11 15.36 43.71
#